data_AF-X1C5M1-F1
#
_entry.id   AF-X1C5M1-F1
#
_cell.length_a   1.000
_cell.length_b   1.000
_cell.length_c   1.000
_cell.angle_alpha   90.00
_cell.angle_beta   90.00
_cell.angle_gamma   90.00
#
_symmetry.space_group_name_H-M   'P 1'
#
loop_
_entity.id
_entity.type
_entity.pdbx_description
1 polymer ?
#
loop_
_entity_poly.entity_id
_entity_poly.type
_entity_poly.pdbx_seq_one_letter_code
_entity_poly.pdbx_strand_id
1 'polypeptide(L)'
;SIFHAIRTLVPNLVMKNPITKVTTDDVEQEDYAFLLGLALDSIDKKIKMKTILRGGIVAALFAMGIFKTGIAASGQVLTWGDLQLDPGQVYSDLVDLDDFVIDPSCRSFDKPAFLGDRNRVPRQLLLDDNECDHDLVMRLPRSSHPDAKNKIEKLTQSNLSNIEIFELQDFIDVVELFVPEANATLLIPDPEVIIFNNYIKGVSFYGPSEGPYTTLALTPPVPGNPYPVAPVGIWHDLHVMANKSMVKSMEQADRQKDVGVYDPAGADEAED
;
A
#
# COMPACT_ATOMS: atom_id res chain seq x y z
N SER A 1 -18.42 9.31 -7.93
CA SER A 1 -17.79 9.05 -9.26
C SER A 1 -16.52 8.19 -9.16
N ILE A 2 -15.54 8.58 -8.32
CA ILE A 2 -14.23 7.90 -8.17
C ILE A 2 -14.36 6.41 -7.84
N PHE A 3 -15.19 6.04 -6.85
CA PHE A 3 -15.41 4.64 -6.48
C PHE A 3 -15.88 3.75 -7.64
N HIS A 4 -16.74 4.28 -8.52
CA HIS A 4 -17.20 3.53 -9.69
C HIS A 4 -16.08 3.32 -10.70
N ALA A 5 -15.23 4.33 -10.94
CA ALA A 5 -14.07 4.20 -11.82
C ALA A 5 -13.07 3.13 -11.31
N ILE A 6 -12.78 3.13 -10.00
CA ILE A 6 -11.91 2.11 -9.40
C ILE A 6 -12.55 0.72 -9.52
N ARG A 7 -13.84 0.61 -9.17
CA ARG A 7 -14.59 -0.65 -9.21
C ARG A 7 -14.69 -1.24 -10.62
N THR A 8 -14.73 -0.43 -11.67
CA THR A 8 -14.73 -0.93 -13.05
C THR A 8 -13.33 -1.25 -13.56
N LEU A 9 -12.32 -0.46 -13.23
CA LEU A 9 -10.98 -0.58 -13.79
C LEU A 9 -10.18 -1.75 -13.19
N VAL A 10 -10.20 -1.91 -11.86
CA VAL A 10 -9.38 -2.92 -11.15
C VAL A 10 -9.71 -4.36 -11.58
N PRO A 11 -10.99 -4.80 -11.65
CA PRO A 11 -11.31 -6.16 -12.09
C PRO A 11 -10.99 -6.44 -13.56
N ASN A 12 -10.96 -5.40 -14.41
CA ASN A 12 -10.61 -5.52 -15.83
C ASN A 12 -9.10 -5.67 -16.04
N LEU A 13 -8.29 -5.04 -15.19
CA LEU A 13 -6.83 -5.20 -15.21
C LEU A 13 -6.39 -6.55 -14.62
N VAL A 14 -7.01 -6.98 -13.52
CA VAL A 14 -6.69 -8.26 -12.86
C VAL A 14 -7.95 -9.07 -12.66
N MET A 15 -8.33 -9.83 -13.69
CA MET A 15 -9.54 -10.66 -13.68
C MET A 15 -9.31 -12.01 -12.98
N LYS A 16 -8.16 -12.63 -13.25
CA LYS A 16 -7.74 -13.96 -12.78
C LYS A 16 -6.38 -13.88 -12.08
N ASN A 17 -5.94 -15.00 -11.51
CA ASN A 17 -4.54 -15.10 -11.08
C ASN A 17 -3.63 -14.92 -12.30
N PRO A 18 -2.47 -14.28 -12.14
CA PRO A 18 -1.46 -14.22 -13.20
C PRO A 18 -1.04 -15.65 -13.59
N ILE A 19 -0.58 -15.77 -14.83
CA ILE A 19 0.03 -16.99 -15.38
C ILE A 19 1.44 -16.59 -15.78
N THR A 20 2.41 -17.25 -15.20
CA THR A 20 3.82 -16.98 -15.40
C THR A 20 4.33 -17.80 -16.57
N LYS A 21 4.80 -17.10 -17.61
CA LYS A 21 5.45 -17.73 -18.76
C LYS A 21 6.95 -17.59 -18.63
N VAL A 22 7.60 -18.64 -18.12
CA VAL A 22 9.06 -18.73 -18.11
C VAL A 22 9.51 -19.28 -19.46
N THR A 23 10.49 -18.63 -20.07
CA THR A 23 11.10 -19.03 -21.34
C THR A 23 12.60 -19.10 -21.17
N THR A 24 13.25 -19.92 -21.99
CA THR A 24 14.71 -20.05 -22.07
C THR A 24 15.11 -20.06 -23.53
N ASP A 25 16.32 -19.56 -23.82
CA ASP A 25 16.90 -19.61 -25.17
C ASP A 25 17.49 -21.00 -25.47
N ASP A 26 17.76 -21.79 -24.43
CA ASP A 26 18.31 -23.14 -24.54
C ASP A 26 17.21 -24.20 -24.66
N VAL A 27 17.10 -24.85 -25.82
CA VAL A 27 16.07 -25.86 -26.12
C VAL A 27 16.06 -27.01 -25.10
N GLU A 28 17.22 -27.43 -24.61
CA GLU A 28 17.34 -28.50 -23.62
C GLU A 28 16.70 -28.18 -22.27
N GLN A 29 16.49 -26.90 -21.97
CA GLN A 29 15.89 -26.42 -20.72
C GLN A 29 14.42 -26.03 -20.86
N GLU A 30 13.80 -26.23 -22.03
CA GLU A 30 12.41 -25.84 -22.30
C GLU A 30 11.43 -26.52 -21.33
N ASP A 31 11.61 -27.82 -21.10
CA ASP A 31 10.80 -28.59 -20.14
C ASP A 31 10.97 -28.07 -18.70
N TYR A 32 12.19 -27.68 -18.33
CA TYR A 32 12.48 -27.12 -17.01
C TYR A 32 11.82 -25.75 -16.84
N ALA A 33 11.92 -24.88 -17.85
CA ALA A 33 11.25 -23.57 -17.87
C ALA A 33 9.73 -23.74 -17.73
N PHE A 34 9.14 -24.69 -18.44
CA PHE A 34 7.72 -25.00 -18.34
C PHE A 34 7.31 -25.44 -16.92
N LEU A 35 8.06 -26.36 -16.32
CA LEU A 35 7.81 -26.82 -14.95
C LEU A 35 7.98 -25.69 -13.92
N LEU A 36 8.97 -24.83 -14.11
CA LEU A 36 9.19 -23.67 -13.26
C LEU A 36 8.00 -22.69 -13.33
N GLY A 37 7.47 -22.43 -14.53
CA GLY A 37 6.27 -21.62 -14.72
C GLY A 37 5.06 -22.18 -13.95
N LEU A 38 4.83 -23.49 -14.04
CA LEU A 38 3.75 -24.16 -13.28
C LEU A 38 3.95 -24.07 -11.75
N ALA A 39 5.19 -24.16 -11.28
CA ALA A 39 5.52 -24.02 -9.87
C ALA A 39 5.24 -22.60 -9.37
N LEU A 40 5.63 -21.58 -10.13
CA LEU A 40 5.34 -20.17 -9.83
C LEU A 40 3.83 -19.90 -9.80
N ASP A 41 3.08 -20.41 -10.77
CA ASP A 41 1.61 -20.28 -10.79
C ASP A 41 0.94 -20.93 -9.57
N SER A 42 1.52 -22.02 -9.06
CA SER A 42 1.06 -22.67 -7.83
C SER A 42 1.34 -21.82 -6.60
N ILE A 43 2.52 -21.20 -6.53
CA ILE A 43 2.89 -20.27 -5.45
C ILE A 43 1.97 -19.04 -5.48
N ASP A 44 1.75 -18.43 -6.65
CA ASP A 44 0.87 -17.27 -6.83
C ASP A 44 -0.55 -17.52 -6.32
N LYS A 45 -1.07 -18.74 -6.52
CA LYS A 45 -2.37 -19.15 -5.96
C LYS A 45 -2.33 -19.24 -4.44
N LYS A 46 -1.27 -19.79 -3.86
CA LYS A 46 -1.11 -19.93 -2.40
C LYS A 46 -1.01 -18.57 -1.70
N ILE A 47 -0.18 -17.67 -2.24
CA ILE A 47 -0.02 -16.32 -1.69
C ILE A 47 -1.18 -15.37 -2.03
N LYS A 48 -2.18 -15.84 -2.80
CA LYS A 48 -3.31 -15.04 -3.27
C LYS A 48 -2.86 -13.80 -4.06
N MET A 49 -1.89 -13.97 -4.97
CA MET A 49 -1.25 -12.90 -5.75
C MET A 49 -2.27 -11.98 -6.45
N LYS A 50 -3.38 -12.52 -6.95
CA LYS A 50 -4.48 -11.72 -7.52
C LYS A 50 -5.02 -10.65 -6.56
N THR A 51 -5.17 -10.98 -5.29
CA THR A 51 -5.69 -10.04 -4.29
C THR A 51 -4.65 -8.95 -4.03
N ILE A 52 -3.38 -9.34 -3.88
CA ILE A 52 -2.25 -8.42 -3.69
C ILE A 52 -2.13 -7.46 -4.88
N LEU A 53 -2.11 -7.97 -6.12
CA LEU A 53 -2.06 -7.15 -7.33
C LEU A 53 -3.24 -6.19 -7.44
N ARG A 54 -4.46 -6.62 -7.08
CA ARG A 54 -5.63 -5.72 -7.06
C ARG A 54 -5.45 -4.61 -6.03
N GLY A 55 -4.95 -4.94 -4.84
CA GLY A 55 -4.61 -3.96 -3.81
C GLY A 55 -3.57 -2.96 -4.30
N GLY A 56 -2.49 -3.45 -4.92
CA GLY A 56 -1.43 -2.59 -5.43
C GLY A 56 -1.84 -1.72 -6.63
N ILE A 57 -2.76 -2.17 -7.49
CA ILE A 57 -3.34 -1.32 -8.53
C ILE A 57 -4.20 -0.21 -7.90
N VAL A 58 -4.96 -0.52 -6.84
CA VAL A 58 -5.71 0.50 -6.11
C VAL A 58 -4.73 1.51 -5.51
N ALA A 59 -3.67 1.07 -4.83
CA ALA A 59 -2.63 1.95 -4.30
C ALA A 59 -1.98 2.80 -5.41
N ALA A 60 -1.68 2.21 -6.57
CA ALA A 60 -1.12 2.92 -7.73
C ALA A 60 -2.08 3.96 -8.35
N LEU A 61 -3.40 3.83 -8.15
CA LEU A 61 -4.37 4.87 -8.53
C LEU A 61 -4.31 6.08 -7.59
N PHE A 62 -3.95 5.87 -6.31
CA PHE A 62 -3.84 6.93 -5.30
C PHE A 62 -2.45 7.56 -5.23
N ALA A 63 -1.39 6.84 -5.60
CA ALA A 63 -0.05 7.36 -5.85
C ALA A 63 0.81 6.27 -6.50
N MET A 64 1.16 5.24 -5.72
CA MET A 64 2.01 4.13 -6.15
C MET A 64 1.63 2.87 -5.36
N GLY A 65 1.73 1.71 -6.00
CA GLY A 65 1.67 0.41 -5.33
C GLY A 65 3.08 -0.05 -5.02
N ILE A 66 3.36 -0.46 -3.79
CA ILE A 66 4.69 -0.89 -3.37
C ILE A 66 4.58 -2.35 -2.94
N PHE A 67 5.23 -3.24 -3.68
CA PHE A 67 5.24 -4.66 -3.37
C PHE A 67 6.57 -5.02 -2.72
N LYS A 68 6.52 -5.61 -1.53
CA LYS A 68 7.68 -6.22 -0.89
C LYS A 68 7.67 -7.71 -1.18
N THR A 69 8.75 -8.22 -1.74
CA THR A 69 8.92 -9.64 -2.03
C THR A 69 10.12 -10.17 -1.25
N GLY A 70 9.96 -11.32 -0.62
CA GLY A 70 11.00 -11.95 0.16
C GLY A 70 10.82 -13.44 0.28
N ILE A 71 11.80 -14.10 0.90
CA ILE A 71 11.71 -15.52 1.27
C ILE A 71 11.39 -15.55 2.77
N ALA A 72 10.33 -16.26 3.14
CA ALA A 72 10.03 -16.53 4.54
C ALA A 72 11.16 -17.41 5.09
N ALA A 73 12.11 -16.87 5.86
CA ALA A 73 13.15 -17.70 6.46
C ALA A 73 12.57 -18.60 7.55
N SER A 74 13.12 -19.81 7.67
CA SER A 74 12.72 -20.80 8.67
C SER A 74 12.81 -20.22 10.08
N GLY A 75 11.65 -20.14 10.74
CA GLY A 75 11.54 -19.91 12.18
C GLY A 75 10.99 -18.54 12.57
N GLN A 76 11.04 -17.52 11.72
CA GLN A 76 10.56 -16.19 12.09
C GLN A 76 9.97 -15.46 10.89
N VAL A 77 8.78 -15.92 10.52
CA VAL A 77 7.84 -15.03 9.87
C VAL A 77 7.36 -14.09 10.97
N LEU A 78 8.01 -12.93 11.11
CA LEU A 78 7.32 -11.74 11.60
C LEU A 78 5.99 -11.75 10.87
N THR A 79 4.91 -11.96 11.61
CA THR A 79 3.59 -12.22 11.05
C THR A 79 3.13 -10.94 10.37
N TRP A 80 3.50 -10.76 9.11
CA TRP A 80 3.01 -9.71 8.24
C TRP A 80 1.61 -10.12 7.80
N GLY A 81 0.63 -9.72 8.61
CA GLY A 81 -0.79 -9.98 8.37
C GLY A 81 -1.26 -11.43 8.63
N ASP A 82 -2.36 -11.81 7.99
CA ASP A 82 -3.16 -13.01 8.30
C ASP A 82 -2.69 -14.29 7.55
N LEU A 83 -1.49 -14.27 6.97
CA LEU A 83 -0.93 -15.36 6.16
C LEU A 83 0.14 -16.12 6.96
N GLN A 84 -0.23 -17.30 7.48
CA GLN A 84 0.76 -18.28 7.93
C GLN A 84 1.56 -18.76 6.72
N LEU A 85 2.80 -18.27 6.59
CA LEU A 85 3.73 -18.66 5.54
C LEU A 85 4.63 -19.79 6.04
N ASP A 86 4.76 -20.85 5.24
CA ASP A 86 5.70 -21.91 5.53
C ASP A 86 7.16 -21.42 5.37
N PRO A 87 8.06 -21.78 6.30
CA PRO A 87 9.50 -21.68 6.12
C PRO A 87 10.00 -22.04 4.71
N GLY A 88 10.72 -21.13 4.08
CA GLY A 88 11.32 -21.25 2.75
C GLY A 88 10.40 -20.80 1.60
N GLN A 89 9.16 -20.40 1.87
CA GLN A 89 8.23 -19.98 0.83
C GLN A 89 8.45 -18.51 0.44
N VAL A 90 8.38 -18.21 -0.86
CA VAL A 90 8.35 -16.83 -1.35
C VAL A 90 7.03 -16.18 -0.95
N TYR A 91 7.11 -14.95 -0.44
CA TYR A 91 5.95 -14.12 -0.16
C TYR A 91 6.04 -12.83 -0.96
N SER A 92 4.88 -12.25 -1.23
CA SER A 92 4.75 -10.88 -1.68
C SER A 92 3.66 -10.22 -0.87
N ASP A 93 3.90 -9.01 -0.40
CA ASP A 93 2.89 -8.22 0.29
C ASP A 93 2.86 -6.78 -0.22
N LEU A 94 1.75 -6.09 0.03
CA LEU A 94 1.57 -4.69 -0.30
C LEU A 94 1.98 -3.84 0.90
N VAL A 95 2.95 -2.95 0.69
CA VAL A 95 3.37 -1.95 1.67
C VAL A 95 2.54 -0.68 1.46
N ASP A 96 1.99 -0.14 2.53
CA ASP A 96 1.31 1.16 2.48
C ASP A 96 2.34 2.27 2.24
N LEU A 97 1.96 3.27 1.44
CA LEU A 97 2.79 4.43 1.18
C LEU A 97 3.12 5.19 2.47
N ASP A 98 2.19 5.23 3.43
CA ASP A 98 2.38 5.91 4.72
C ASP A 98 3.44 5.22 5.60
N ASP A 99 3.65 3.91 5.41
CA ASP A 99 4.64 3.12 6.15
C ASP A 99 5.94 2.94 5.35
N PHE A 100 5.95 3.29 4.07
CA PHE A 100 7.13 3.17 3.22
C PHE A 100 8.15 4.28 3.50
N VAL A 101 9.39 3.87 3.74
CA VAL A 101 10.52 4.73 4.06
C VAL A 101 11.46 4.78 2.86
N ILE A 102 11.76 5.98 2.37
CA ILE A 102 12.73 6.20 1.30
C ILE A 102 13.75 7.26 1.72
N ASP A 103 14.96 7.14 1.18
CA ASP A 103 15.96 8.21 1.19
C ASP A 103 15.37 9.56 0.73
N PRO A 104 15.31 10.57 1.62
CA PRO A 104 14.76 11.89 1.29
C PRO A 104 15.50 12.63 0.18
N SER A 105 16.76 12.26 -0.10
CA SER A 105 17.58 12.87 -1.14
C SER A 105 17.40 12.21 -2.52
N CYS A 106 16.64 11.13 -2.57
CA CYS A 106 16.43 10.34 -3.76
C CYS A 106 15.61 11.09 -4.82
N ARG A 107 16.04 11.01 -6.09
CA ARG A 107 15.35 11.59 -7.25
C ARG A 107 14.70 10.58 -8.18
N SER A 108 15.02 9.29 -8.01
CA SER A 108 14.44 8.15 -8.75
C SER A 108 14.50 6.89 -7.91
N PHE A 109 13.44 6.09 -7.90
CA PHE A 109 13.39 4.79 -7.21
C PHE A 109 14.44 3.78 -7.70
N ASP A 110 15.09 4.03 -8.84
CA ASP A 110 16.15 3.15 -9.37
C ASP A 110 17.47 3.25 -8.59
N LYS A 111 17.72 4.39 -7.91
CA LYS A 111 19.00 4.67 -7.22
C LYS A 111 18.81 5.30 -5.83
N PRO A 112 18.06 4.67 -4.92
CA PRO A 112 17.96 5.14 -3.55
C PRO A 112 19.20 4.76 -2.74
N ALA A 113 19.61 5.59 -1.78
CA ALA A 113 20.63 5.17 -0.81
C ALA A 113 20.10 4.06 0.11
N PHE A 114 18.80 4.10 0.43
CA PHE A 114 18.08 3.06 1.15
C PHE A 114 16.58 3.10 0.83
N LEU A 115 15.93 1.95 0.98
CA LEU A 115 14.48 1.77 0.95
C LEU A 115 14.06 0.99 2.19
N GLY A 116 12.82 1.14 2.64
CA GLY A 116 12.36 0.42 3.81
C GLY A 116 10.87 0.51 4.05
N ASP A 117 10.44 -0.15 5.09
CA ASP A 117 9.06 -0.10 5.57
C ASP A 117 9.00 -0.16 7.09
N ARG A 118 8.09 0.66 7.66
CA ARG A 118 7.76 0.66 9.08
C ARG A 118 6.84 -0.49 9.38
N ASN A 119 7.17 -1.24 10.41
CA ASN A 119 6.45 -2.43 10.83
C ASN A 119 6.18 -2.40 12.33
N ARG A 120 4.99 -2.88 12.69
CA ARG A 120 4.62 -3.11 14.08
C ARG A 120 4.73 -4.58 14.40
N VAL A 121 5.60 -4.94 15.34
CA VAL A 121 5.96 -6.33 15.60
C VAL A 121 5.82 -6.65 17.09
N PRO A 122 5.35 -7.86 17.45
CA PRO A 122 5.37 -8.28 18.84
C PRO A 122 6.80 -8.31 19.37
N ARG A 123 7.05 -7.68 20.51
CA ARG A 123 8.38 -7.65 21.14
C ARG A 123 8.95 -9.05 21.34
N GLN A 124 8.10 -9.99 21.76
CA GLN A 124 8.50 -11.37 22.00
C GLN A 124 9.13 -12.01 20.75
N LEU A 125 8.62 -11.70 19.56
CA LEU A 125 9.12 -12.30 18.32
C LEU A 125 10.57 -11.89 18.03
N LEU A 126 10.93 -10.63 18.31
CA LEU A 126 12.30 -10.16 18.20
C LEU A 126 13.21 -10.65 19.33
N LEU A 127 12.66 -10.93 20.51
CA LEU A 127 13.41 -11.54 21.63
C LEU A 127 13.61 -13.04 21.45
N ASP A 128 12.79 -13.71 20.65
CA ASP A 128 12.97 -15.11 20.30
C ASP A 128 14.03 -15.27 19.18
N ASP A 129 14.50 -14.16 18.57
CA ASP A 129 15.51 -14.12 17.52
C ASP A 129 16.93 -13.97 18.09
N ASN A 130 17.73 -15.03 17.94
CA ASN A 130 19.13 -15.02 18.36
C ASN A 130 20.00 -14.04 17.56
N GLU A 131 19.56 -13.60 16.38
CA GLU A 131 20.29 -12.62 15.56
C GLU A 131 19.98 -11.16 15.94
N CYS A 132 18.95 -10.93 16.77
CA CYS A 132 18.58 -9.61 17.24
C CYS A 132 19.36 -9.23 18.52
N ASP A 133 19.72 -7.95 18.63
CA ASP A 133 20.26 -7.38 19.87
C ASP A 133 19.13 -7.24 20.91
N HIS A 134 19.07 -8.20 21.84
CA HIS A 134 18.03 -8.27 22.86
C HIS A 134 18.04 -7.06 23.81
N ASP A 135 19.21 -6.49 24.08
CA ASP A 135 19.35 -5.32 24.96
C ASP A 135 18.72 -4.08 24.30
N LEU A 136 18.90 -3.93 22.98
CA LEU A 136 18.23 -2.88 22.22
C LEU A 136 16.71 -3.11 22.16
N VAL A 137 16.26 -4.34 21.88
CA VAL A 137 14.83 -4.68 21.81
C VAL A 137 14.12 -4.40 23.14
N MET A 138 14.74 -4.71 24.27
CA MET A 138 14.17 -4.45 25.60
C MET A 138 14.02 -2.96 25.92
N ARG A 139 14.90 -2.11 25.37
CA ARG A 139 14.85 -0.65 25.55
C ARG A 139 13.82 0.04 24.67
N LEU A 140 13.29 -0.64 23.66
CA LEU A 140 12.26 -0.06 22.79
C LEU A 140 11.02 0.27 23.62
N PRO A 141 10.46 1.48 23.47
CA PRO A 141 9.18 1.78 24.10
C PRO A 141 8.10 0.92 23.48
N ARG A 142 7.06 0.62 24.25
CA ARG A 142 5.84 0.03 23.68
C ARG A 142 5.32 0.97 22.61
N SER A 143 4.86 0.41 21.50
CA SER A 143 4.14 1.13 20.46
C SER A 143 2.90 1.78 21.09
N SER A 144 3.06 3.03 21.51
CA SER A 144 1.93 3.90 21.74
C SER A 144 1.40 4.27 20.36
N HIS A 145 0.12 4.57 20.25
CA HIS A 145 -0.45 5.13 19.02
C HIS A 145 -0.53 6.66 19.17
N PRO A 146 0.59 7.42 19.18
CA PRO A 146 0.53 8.87 19.30
C PRO A 146 -0.06 9.51 18.04
N ASP A 147 -0.02 8.83 16.89
CA ASP A 147 -0.49 9.34 15.60
C ASP A 147 -1.85 8.77 15.14
N ALA A 148 -2.65 8.27 16.09
CA ALA A 148 -4.02 7.81 15.88
C ALA A 148 -5.01 8.93 15.48
N LYS A 149 -4.54 10.10 15.06
CA LYS A 149 -5.35 11.19 14.50
C LYS A 149 -5.27 11.27 12.97
N ASN A 150 -4.19 10.80 12.34
CA ASN A 150 -3.91 11.09 10.93
C ASN A 150 -3.99 9.88 9.98
N LYS A 151 -3.97 8.63 10.48
CA LYS A 151 -4.06 7.43 9.62
C LYS A 151 -5.49 7.09 9.17
N ILE A 152 -5.62 6.65 7.92
CA ILE A 152 -6.88 6.31 7.22
C ILE A 152 -7.63 5.14 7.91
N GLU A 153 -6.92 4.24 8.59
CA GLU A 153 -7.50 3.08 9.27
C GLU A 153 -8.64 3.42 10.25
N LYS A 154 -8.64 4.62 10.86
CA LYS A 154 -9.73 5.04 11.77
C LYS A 154 -11.05 5.37 11.09
N LEU A 155 -11.06 5.74 9.81
CA LEU A 155 -12.31 5.98 9.08
C LEU A 155 -13.14 4.70 8.95
N THR A 156 -12.49 3.52 8.98
CA THR A 156 -13.14 2.22 8.85
C THR A 156 -13.41 1.55 10.19
N GLN A 157 -12.63 1.84 11.23
CA GLN A 157 -12.69 1.14 12.53
C GLN A 157 -13.54 1.83 13.62
N SER A 158 -14.33 2.87 13.28
CA SER A 158 -14.99 3.74 14.26
C SER A 158 -16.04 3.09 15.18
N ASN A 159 -16.31 1.79 15.07
CA ASN A 159 -17.39 1.10 15.82
C ASN A 159 -16.94 -0.15 16.61
N LEU A 160 -15.65 -0.45 16.73
CA LEU A 160 -15.19 -1.57 17.57
C LEU A 160 -14.32 -1.06 18.72
N SER A 161 -14.49 -1.66 19.89
CA SER A 161 -13.81 -1.41 21.16
C SER A 161 -12.31 -1.67 21.05
N ASN A 162 -11.59 -0.77 20.39
CA ASN A 162 -10.16 -0.82 20.07
C ASN A 162 -9.23 -0.64 21.29
N ILE A 163 -9.72 -0.70 22.52
CA ILE A 163 -8.86 -0.50 23.70
C ILE A 163 -8.43 -1.84 24.30
N GLU A 164 -9.26 -2.89 24.23
CA GLU A 164 -9.01 -4.12 24.99
C GLU A 164 -8.15 -5.17 24.25
N ILE A 165 -8.13 -5.18 22.91
CA ILE A 165 -7.38 -6.18 22.14
C ILE A 165 -5.88 -5.82 22.03
N PHE A 166 -5.55 -4.53 21.94
CA PHE A 166 -4.16 -4.06 21.83
C PHE A 166 -3.39 -4.08 23.16
N GLU A 167 -4.09 -4.26 24.29
CA GLU A 167 -3.45 -4.41 25.60
C GLU A 167 -2.96 -5.84 25.88
N LEU A 168 -3.34 -6.83 25.05
CA LEU A 168 -3.02 -8.24 25.29
C LEU A 168 -1.56 -8.60 24.95
N GLN A 169 -0.90 -7.87 24.05
CA GLN A 169 0.48 -8.17 23.61
C GLN A 169 1.32 -6.90 23.46
N ASP A 170 2.57 -6.96 23.91
CA ASP A 170 3.53 -5.85 23.82
C ASP A 170 4.07 -5.74 22.40
N PHE A 171 3.57 -4.76 21.65
CA PHE A 171 4.04 -4.43 20.30
C PHE A 171 5.06 -3.29 20.33
N ILE A 172 6.00 -3.34 19.42
CA ILE A 172 7.02 -2.31 19.19
C ILE A 172 7.07 -1.94 17.71
N ASP A 173 7.40 -0.68 17.43
CA ASP A 173 7.51 -0.17 16.06
C ASP A 173 8.99 -0.17 15.64
N VAL A 174 9.26 -0.79 14.49
CA VAL A 174 10.59 -0.98 13.91
C VAL A 174 10.56 -0.64 12.43
N VAL A 175 11.71 -0.28 11.86
CA VAL A 175 11.84 -0.04 10.42
C VAL A 175 12.85 -1.03 9.86
N GLU A 176 12.42 -1.75 8.83
CA GLU A 176 13.31 -2.61 8.04
C GLU A 176 13.84 -1.79 6.87
N LEU A 177 15.15 -1.62 6.78
CA LEU A 177 15.84 -0.86 5.75
C LEU A 177 16.69 -1.78 4.88
N PHE A 178 16.45 -1.75 3.58
CA PHE A 178 17.34 -2.30 2.56
C PHE A 178 18.34 -1.24 2.09
N VAL A 179 19.63 -1.59 2.11
CA VAL A 179 20.73 -0.74 1.64
C VAL A 179 21.34 -1.38 0.39
N PRO A 180 21.10 -0.82 -0.82
CA PRO A 180 21.55 -1.41 -2.07
C PRO A 180 23.08 -1.57 -2.18
N GLU A 181 23.85 -0.55 -1.76
CA GLU A 181 25.32 -0.59 -1.88
C GLU A 181 25.97 -1.68 -1.02
N ALA A 182 25.38 -1.96 0.15
CA ALA A 182 25.85 -2.99 1.07
C ALA A 182 25.22 -4.36 0.79
N ASN A 183 24.22 -4.43 -0.09
CA ASN A 183 23.35 -5.58 -0.30
C ASN A 183 22.92 -6.24 1.03
N ALA A 184 22.40 -5.42 1.94
CA ALA A 184 22.06 -5.83 3.29
C ALA A 184 20.74 -5.21 3.74
N THR A 185 20.05 -5.95 4.61
CA THR A 185 18.85 -5.50 5.30
C THR A 185 19.18 -5.23 6.76
N LEU A 186 18.78 -4.06 7.24
CA LEU A 186 19.00 -3.60 8.60
C LEU A 186 17.65 -3.41 9.29
N LEU A 187 17.52 -3.88 10.52
CA LEU A 187 16.39 -3.58 11.38
C LEU A 187 16.80 -2.48 12.35
N ILE A 188 16.09 -1.36 12.34
CA ILE A 188 16.34 -0.24 13.23
C ILE A 188 15.08 0.09 14.06
N PRO A 189 15.22 0.74 15.22
CA PRO A 189 14.07 1.37 15.87
C PRO A 189 13.40 2.37 14.93
N ASP A 190 12.11 2.62 15.12
CA ASP A 190 11.44 3.74 14.46
C ASP A 190 12.11 5.07 14.88
N PRO A 191 12.75 5.80 13.93
CA PRO A 191 13.48 7.02 14.25
C PRO A 191 12.58 8.16 14.76
N GLU A 192 11.27 8.10 14.54
CA GLU A 192 10.33 9.06 15.14
C GLU A 192 10.19 8.89 16.65
N VAL A 193 10.48 7.70 17.16
CA VAL A 193 10.28 7.33 18.55
C VAL A 193 11.59 7.36 19.32
N ILE A 194 12.61 6.67 18.81
CA ILE A 194 13.93 6.59 19.44
C ILE A 194 15.02 6.33 18.41
N ILE A 195 16.18 6.93 18.60
CA ILE A 195 17.35 6.72 17.76
C ILE A 195 18.44 6.06 18.59
N PHE A 196 18.96 4.93 18.11
CA PHE A 196 20.11 4.26 18.68
C PHE A 196 21.34 4.42 17.78
N ASN A 197 22.53 4.28 18.36
CA ASN A 197 23.79 4.30 17.61
C ASN A 197 24.07 2.99 16.85
N ASN A 198 23.37 1.90 17.22
CA ASN A 198 23.52 0.58 16.64
C ASN A 198 22.17 0.12 16.04
N TYR A 199 22.23 -0.80 15.07
CA TYR A 199 21.06 -1.48 14.51
C TYR A 199 20.66 -2.68 15.39
N ILE A 200 19.37 -3.01 15.40
CA ILE A 200 18.80 -4.15 16.14
C ILE A 200 19.27 -5.47 15.50
N LYS A 201 19.27 -5.51 14.16
CA LYS A 201 19.67 -6.68 13.37
C LYS A 201 20.23 -6.22 12.04
N GLY A 202 21.24 -6.93 11.52
CA GLY A 202 21.80 -6.67 10.19
C GLY A 202 22.11 -7.99 9.51
N VAL A 203 21.52 -8.21 8.33
CA VAL A 203 21.63 -9.48 7.58
C VAL A 203 21.96 -9.18 6.12
N SER A 204 22.80 -10.02 5.51
CA SER A 204 23.05 -9.95 4.06
C SER A 204 21.76 -10.28 3.29
N PHE A 205 21.40 -9.43 2.33
CA PHE A 205 20.22 -9.63 1.52
C PHE A 205 20.46 -10.69 0.45
N TYR A 206 19.55 -11.66 0.37
CA TYR A 206 19.55 -12.69 -0.66
C TYR A 206 18.31 -12.52 -1.55
N GLY A 207 18.50 -11.91 -2.71
CA GLY A 207 17.44 -11.58 -3.64
C GLY A 207 17.93 -10.81 -4.87
N PRO A 208 17.03 -10.17 -5.62
CA PRO A 208 17.37 -9.33 -6.77
C PRO A 208 18.31 -8.18 -6.38
N SER A 209 19.19 -7.76 -7.28
CA SER A 209 20.11 -6.64 -7.02
C SER A 209 19.40 -5.30 -6.75
N GLU A 210 18.17 -5.14 -7.25
CA GLU A 210 17.34 -3.95 -7.07
C GLU A 210 16.70 -3.89 -5.67
N GLY A 211 16.76 -4.99 -4.92
CA GLY A 211 16.21 -5.11 -3.57
C GLY A 211 14.86 -5.81 -3.50
N PRO A 212 14.24 -5.81 -2.30
CA PRO A 212 12.99 -6.51 -2.05
C PRO A 212 11.75 -5.73 -2.50
N TYR A 213 11.88 -4.45 -2.87
CA TYR A 213 10.73 -3.61 -3.21
C TYR A 213 10.58 -3.45 -4.72
N THR A 214 9.36 -3.66 -5.21
CA THR A 214 8.97 -3.37 -6.59
C THR A 214 7.84 -2.34 -6.58
N THR A 215 8.01 -1.24 -7.31
CA THR A 215 7.01 -0.17 -7.38
C THR A 215 6.17 -0.26 -8.64
N LEU A 216 4.87 -0.04 -8.51
CA LEU A 216 3.90 0.09 -9.60
C LEU A 216 3.34 1.51 -9.62
N ALA A 217 3.50 2.18 -10.75
CA ALA A 217 2.89 3.48 -11.02
C ALA A 217 2.09 3.43 -12.33
N LEU A 218 0.95 4.12 -12.37
CA LEU A 218 0.11 4.22 -13.56
C LEU A 218 0.44 5.44 -14.43
N THR A 219 1.28 6.33 -13.91
CA THR A 219 1.82 7.49 -14.63
C THR A 219 3.34 7.43 -14.58
N PRO A 220 4.03 7.95 -15.60
CA PRO A 220 5.47 8.12 -15.54
C PRO A 220 5.87 9.03 -14.35
N PRO A 221 7.00 8.77 -13.68
CA PRO A 221 7.50 9.64 -12.63
C PRO A 221 7.82 11.03 -13.19
N VAL A 222 7.65 12.05 -12.36
CA VAL A 222 8.03 13.43 -12.74
C VAL A 222 9.56 13.52 -12.67
N PRO A 223 10.24 14.10 -13.68
CA PRO A 223 11.69 14.27 -13.63
C PRO A 223 12.15 14.98 -12.36
N GLY A 224 13.01 14.32 -11.58
CA GLY A 224 13.57 14.87 -10.33
C GLY A 224 12.68 14.70 -9.09
N ASN A 225 11.54 14.00 -9.20
CA ASN A 225 10.71 13.60 -8.08
C ASN A 225 10.50 12.07 -8.15
N PRO A 226 10.85 11.30 -7.11
CA PRO A 226 10.61 9.87 -7.11
C PRO A 226 9.10 9.57 -7.22
N TYR A 227 8.23 10.40 -6.64
CA TYR A 227 6.80 10.11 -6.60
C TYR A 227 6.09 10.37 -7.94
N PRO A 228 5.29 9.39 -8.42
CA PRO A 228 4.46 9.56 -9.61
C PRO A 228 3.23 10.44 -9.33
N VAL A 229 2.57 10.88 -10.40
CA VAL A 229 1.32 11.65 -10.29
C VAL A 229 0.14 10.71 -10.12
N ALA A 230 -0.59 10.84 -9.02
CA ALA A 230 -1.79 10.06 -8.74
C ALA A 230 -2.91 10.31 -9.78
N PRO A 231 -3.37 9.29 -10.53
CA PRO A 231 -4.50 9.43 -11.44
C PRO A 231 -5.79 9.93 -10.76
N VAL A 232 -6.03 9.52 -9.51
CA VAL A 232 -7.21 9.95 -8.73
C VAL A 232 -7.23 11.46 -8.51
N GLY A 233 -6.07 12.15 -8.50
CA GLY A 233 -6.03 13.61 -8.38
C GLY A 233 -6.84 14.30 -9.48
N ILE A 234 -6.73 13.83 -10.73
CA ILE A 234 -7.49 14.36 -11.87
C ILE A 234 -8.99 14.12 -11.69
N TRP A 235 -9.37 12.92 -11.20
CA TRP A 235 -10.77 12.59 -10.97
C TRP A 235 -11.38 13.33 -9.78
N HIS A 236 -10.56 13.65 -8.77
CA HIS A 236 -10.98 14.37 -7.59
C HIS A 236 -11.44 15.79 -7.95
N ASP A 237 -10.67 16.50 -8.77
CA ASP A 237 -11.03 17.86 -9.19
C ASP A 237 -12.36 17.88 -9.96
N LEU A 238 -12.53 16.95 -10.90
CA LEU A 238 -13.79 16.77 -11.63
C LEU A 238 -14.95 16.42 -10.67
N HIS A 239 -14.71 15.58 -9.68
CA HIS A 239 -15.71 15.18 -8.70
C HIS A 239 -16.16 16.35 -7.83
N VAL A 240 -15.23 17.17 -7.34
CA VAL A 240 -15.55 18.36 -6.55
C VAL A 240 -16.32 19.38 -7.38
N MET A 241 -15.93 19.60 -8.63
CA MET A 241 -16.66 20.50 -9.54
C MET A 241 -18.07 20.01 -9.83
N ALA A 242 -18.24 18.72 -10.14
CA ALA A 242 -19.55 18.11 -10.40
C ALA A 242 -20.46 18.22 -9.17
N ASN A 243 -19.96 17.92 -7.97
CA ASN A 243 -20.72 18.04 -6.74
C ASN A 243 -21.17 19.48 -6.48
N LYS A 244 -20.28 20.45 -6.63
CA LYS A 244 -20.62 21.87 -6.49
C LYS A 244 -21.68 22.31 -7.50
N SER A 245 -21.55 21.87 -8.76
CA SER A 245 -22.54 22.17 -9.80
C SER A 245 -23.90 21.57 -9.46
N MET A 246 -23.94 20.32 -8.99
CA MET A 246 -25.20 19.63 -8.70
C MET A 246 -25.92 20.24 -7.51
N VAL A 247 -25.21 20.58 -6.43
CA VAL A 247 -25.76 21.33 -5.30
C VAL A 247 -26.36 22.65 -5.77
N LYS A 248 -25.62 23.41 -6.60
CA LYS A 248 -26.11 24.69 -7.13
C LYS A 248 -27.36 24.52 -8.00
N SER A 249 -27.40 23.50 -8.87
CA SER A 249 -28.57 23.20 -9.69
C SER A 249 -29.78 22.81 -8.85
N MET A 250 -29.59 22.00 -7.80
CA MET A 250 -30.66 21.63 -6.87
C MET A 250 -31.22 22.86 -6.16
N GLU A 251 -30.35 23.74 -5.64
CA GLU A 251 -30.81 24.97 -5.01
C GLU A 251 -31.52 25.91 -5.98
N GLN A 252 -31.10 25.97 -7.25
CA GLN A 252 -31.80 26.74 -8.27
C GLN A 252 -33.19 26.17 -8.55
N ALA A 253 -33.31 24.85 -8.65
CA ALA A 253 -34.60 24.17 -8.81
C ALA A 253 -35.52 24.43 -7.61
N ASP A 254 -35.01 24.34 -6.38
CA ASP A 254 -35.79 24.61 -5.16
C ASP A 254 -36.25 26.08 -5.07
N ARG A 255 -35.42 27.02 -5.54
CA ARG A 255 -35.76 28.46 -5.59
C ARG A 255 -36.69 28.82 -6.74
N GLN A 256 -36.79 27.97 -7.77
CA GLN A 256 -37.66 28.19 -8.91
C GLN A 256 -39.10 27.85 -8.53
N LYS A 257 -39.79 28.84 -7.98
CA LYS A 257 -41.25 28.82 -7.89
C LYS A 257 -41.80 29.53 -9.12
N ASP A 258 -42.55 28.80 -9.94
CA ASP A 258 -43.36 29.42 -10.99
C ASP A 258 -44.52 30.16 -10.32
N VAL A 259 -44.38 31.46 -10.16
CA VAL A 259 -45.49 32.35 -9.80
C VAL A 259 -46.20 32.68 -11.10
N GLY A 260 -47.39 32.09 -11.30
CA GLY A 260 -48.28 32.49 -12.39
C GLY A 260 -48.74 33.93 -12.16
N VAL A 261 -48.03 34.89 -12.75
CA VAL A 261 -48.49 36.28 -12.78
C VAL A 261 -49.55 36.36 -13.88
N TYR A 262 -50.81 36.39 -13.47
CA TYR A 262 -51.91 36.78 -14.36
C TYR A 262 -51.81 38.28 -14.61
N ASP A 263 -51.74 38.68 -15.88
CA ASP A 263 -51.81 40.09 -16.26
C ASP A 263 -53.29 40.51 -16.29
N PRO A 264 -53.75 41.38 -15.37
CA PRO A 264 -55.13 41.83 -15.33
C PRO A 264 -55.52 42.72 -16.54
N ALA A 265 -54.57 43.12 -17.40
CA ALA A 265 -54.87 43.92 -18.59
C ALA A 265 -55.47 43.10 -19.76
N GLY A 266 -55.44 41.76 -19.71
CA GLY A 266 -56.01 40.88 -20.75
C GLY A 266 -57.35 40.24 -20.40
N ALA A 267 -57.98 40.63 -19.29
CA ALA A 267 -59.27 40.07 -18.86
C ALA A 267 -60.47 40.63 -19.65
N ASP A 268 -60.34 41.84 -20.21
CA ASP A 268 -61.43 42.52 -20.93
C ASP A 268 -61.52 42.12 -22.42
N GLU A 269 -60.56 41.37 -22.98
CA GLU A 269 -60.62 40.89 -24.37
C GLU A 269 -61.17 39.45 -24.51
N ALA A 270 -61.63 38.84 -23.42
CA ALA A 270 -62.18 37.48 -23.41
C ALA A 270 -63.71 37.41 -23.21
N GLU A 271 -64.41 38.55 -23.25
CA GLU A 271 -65.87 38.61 -23.06
C GLU A 271 -66.65 39.27 -24.23
N ASP A 272 -66.13 39.21 -25.46
CA ASP A 272 -66.88 39.49 -26.71
C ASP A 272 -66.66 38.41 -27.79
#